data_AF-A0A977KSX7-F1
#
_entry.id   AF-A0A977KSX7-F1
#
_cell.length_a   1.000
_cell.length_b   1.000
_cell.length_c   1.000
_cell.angle_alpha   90.00
_cell.angle_beta   90.00
_cell.angle_gamma   90.00
#
_symmetry.space_group_name_H-M   'P 1'
#
loop_
_entity.id
_entity.type
_entity.pdbx_description
1 polymer ?
#
loop_
_entity_poly.entity_id
_entity_poly.type
_entity_poly.pdbx_seq_one_letter_code
_entity_poly.pdbx_strand_id
1 'polypeptide(L)'
;MSTDFAERKMEVNDLSFDGIVHCLNEVIGKIDDPRSVSNATKYSLREAILGAFAAFFMQNESFLEYQRQLNSRCGRDNAQSLFGL
;
A
#
# COMPACT_ATOMS: atom_id res chain seq x y z
N MET A 1 1.97 -13.56 25.07
CA MET A 1 1.20 -13.37 23.83
C MET A 1 2.18 -13.64 22.70
N SER A 2 2.05 -14.80 22.04
CA SER A 2 3.14 -15.45 21.30
C SER A 2 3.71 -14.60 20.16
N THR A 3 5.04 -14.47 20.22
CA THR A 3 5.94 -14.25 19.09
C THR A 3 5.75 -15.38 18.08
N ASP A 4 4.97 -15.14 17.03
CA ASP A 4 4.74 -16.09 15.93
C ASP A 4 4.93 -15.43 14.56
N PHE A 5 5.89 -14.51 14.49
CA PHE A 5 6.42 -13.98 13.22
C PHE A 5 7.74 -14.64 12.83
N ALA A 6 8.32 -15.47 13.71
CA ALA A 6 9.49 -16.27 13.38
C ALA A 6 9.02 -17.57 12.71
N GLU A 7 9.36 -17.72 11.42
CA GLU A 7 9.28 -18.95 10.63
C GLU A 7 7.99 -19.30 9.86
N ARG A 8 7.16 -18.31 9.44
CA ARG A 8 6.28 -18.60 8.29
C ARG A 8 7.12 -18.68 7.02
N LYS A 9 7.36 -19.89 6.54
CA LYS A 9 7.97 -20.16 5.22
C LYS A 9 7.03 -19.58 4.15
N MET A 10 7.41 -18.47 3.52
CA MET A 10 6.61 -17.88 2.43
C MET A 10 6.56 -18.87 1.27
N GLU A 11 5.36 -19.33 0.93
CA GLU A 11 5.16 -20.14 -0.27
C GLU A 11 5.06 -19.24 -1.51
N VAL A 12 5.27 -19.77 -2.71
CA VAL A 12 5.27 -18.98 -3.96
C VAL A 12 3.92 -18.25 -4.18
N ASN A 13 2.81 -18.79 -3.66
CA ASN A 13 1.50 -18.14 -3.68
C ASN A 13 1.44 -16.88 -2.79
N ASP A 14 2.30 -16.76 -1.76
CA ASP A 14 2.41 -15.57 -0.90
C ASP A 14 3.09 -14.39 -1.63
N LEU A 15 3.76 -14.63 -2.76
CA LEU A 15 4.40 -13.60 -3.59
C LEU A 15 3.50 -13.07 -4.73
N SER A 16 2.31 -13.62 -4.89
CA SER A 16 1.30 -13.07 -5.80
C SER A 16 0.83 -11.70 -5.32
N PHE A 17 0.21 -10.90 -6.20
CA PHE A 17 -0.39 -9.63 -5.78
C PHE A 17 -1.40 -9.85 -4.63
N ASP A 18 -2.24 -10.87 -4.74
CA ASP A 18 -3.21 -11.22 -3.70
C ASP A 18 -2.52 -11.64 -2.40
N GLY A 19 -1.42 -12.39 -2.49
CA GLY A 19 -0.59 -12.78 -1.35
C GLY A 19 0.02 -11.57 -0.63
N ILE A 20 0.56 -10.61 -1.39
CA ILE A 20 1.10 -9.36 -0.87
C ILE A 20 0.00 -8.53 -0.19
N VAL A 21 -1.16 -8.38 -0.85
CA VAL A 21 -2.30 -7.63 -0.29
C VAL A 21 -2.83 -8.30 0.98
N HIS A 22 -2.90 -9.63 1.02
CA HIS A 22 -3.31 -10.37 2.21
C HIS A 22 -2.33 -10.16 3.37
N CYS A 23 -1.03 -10.33 3.13
CA CYS A 23 0.02 -10.08 4.12
C CYS A 23 -0.02 -8.64 4.66
N LEU A 24 -0.21 -7.67 3.76
CA LEU A 24 -0.33 -6.26 4.12
C LEU A 24 -1.55 -6.02 5.02
N ASN A 25 -2.71 -6.60 4.71
CA ASN A 25 -3.91 -6.49 5.55
C ASN A 25 -3.73 -7.11 6.94
N GLU A 26 -3.08 -8.26 7.03
CA GLU A 26 -2.75 -8.93 8.31
C GLU A 26 -1.85 -8.07 9.19
N VAL A 27 -0.85 -7.42 8.60
CA VAL A 27 0.07 -6.53 9.32
C VAL A 27 -0.66 -5.26 9.76
N ILE A 28 -1.37 -4.60 8.86
CA ILE A 28 -2.12 -3.36 9.15
C ILE A 28 -3.18 -3.57 10.22
N GLY A 29 -3.84 -4.74 10.23
CA GLY A 29 -4.86 -5.07 11.23
C GLY A 29 -4.35 -5.10 12.67
N LYS A 30 -3.03 -5.16 12.87
CA LYS A 30 -2.36 -5.17 14.18
C LYS A 30 -1.84 -3.79 14.59
N ILE A 31 -2.00 -2.77 13.74
CA ILE A 31 -1.54 -1.40 14.02
C ILE A 31 -2.68 -0.63 14.69
N ASP A 32 -2.45 -0.21 15.93
CA ASP A 32 -3.33 0.73 16.62
C ASP A 32 -3.27 2.11 15.94
N ASP A 33 -4.42 2.75 15.73
CA ASP A 33 -4.47 4.08 15.13
C ASP A 33 -3.98 5.13 16.13
N PRO A 34 -2.80 5.77 15.91
CA PRO A 34 -2.25 6.73 16.87
C PRO A 34 -2.89 8.11 16.73
N ARG A 35 -3.79 8.31 15.76
CA ARG A 35 -4.37 9.62 15.46
C ARG A 35 -5.47 9.97 16.46
N SER A 36 -5.49 11.22 16.92
CA SER A 36 -6.62 11.76 17.67
C SER A 36 -7.85 11.93 16.78
N VAL A 37 -9.04 11.72 17.36
CA VAL A 37 -10.33 11.88 16.67
C VAL A 37 -10.45 13.29 16.10
N SER A 38 -10.62 13.38 14.78
CA SER A 38 -10.70 14.65 14.04
C SER A 38 -11.26 14.42 12.63
N ASN A 39 -11.29 15.45 11.79
CA ASN A 39 -11.60 15.28 10.37
C ASN A 39 -10.59 14.35 9.64
N ALA A 40 -9.36 14.21 10.17
CA ALA A 40 -8.34 13.29 9.64
C ALA A 40 -8.68 11.81 9.89
N THR A 41 -9.58 11.50 10.81
CA THR A 41 -10.04 10.12 11.10
C THR A 41 -11.31 9.74 10.34
N LYS A 42 -11.69 10.49 9.29
CA LYS A 42 -12.82 10.14 8.41
C LYS A 42 -12.65 8.76 7.77
N TYR A 43 -11.41 8.39 7.44
CA TYR A 43 -11.03 7.05 7.00
C TYR A 43 -10.21 6.36 8.08
N SER A 44 -10.43 5.06 8.23
CA SER A 44 -9.63 4.22 9.12
C SER A 44 -8.15 4.26 8.70
N LEU A 45 -7.24 4.01 9.65
CA LEU A 45 -5.81 3.91 9.35
C LEU A 45 -5.55 2.84 8.28
N ARG A 46 -6.35 1.75 8.31
CA ARG A 46 -6.29 0.69 7.31
C ARG A 46 -6.56 1.20 5.90
N GLU A 47 -7.65 1.93 5.70
CA GLU A 47 -8.00 2.50 4.40
C GLU A 47 -6.95 3.49 3.90
N ALA A 48 -6.39 4.29 4.81
CA ALA A 48 -5.33 5.23 4.46
C ALA A 48 -4.06 4.52 3.97
N ILE A 49 -3.62 3.46 4.65
CA ILE A 49 -2.43 2.69 4.26
C ILE A 49 -2.67 1.95 2.93
N LEU A 50 -3.84 1.34 2.74
CA LEU A 50 -4.17 0.67 1.48
C LEU A 50 -4.24 1.66 0.31
N GLY A 51 -4.77 2.87 0.53
CA GLY A 51 -4.77 3.94 -0.46
C GLY A 51 -3.35 4.37 -0.83
N ALA A 52 -2.46 4.51 0.15
CA ALA A 52 -1.05 4.80 -0.10
C ALA A 52 -0.37 3.66 -0.88
N PHE A 53 -0.61 2.40 -0.50
CA PHE A 53 -0.10 1.25 -1.24
C PHE A 53 -0.54 1.28 -2.70
N ALA A 54 -1.82 1.53 -3.00
CA ALA A 54 -2.30 1.62 -4.37
C ALA A 54 -1.64 2.76 -5.18
N ALA A 55 -1.33 3.89 -4.54
CA ALA A 55 -0.69 5.03 -5.20
C ALA A 55 0.81 4.79 -5.47
N PHE A 56 1.51 4.10 -4.56
CA PHE A 56 2.97 3.97 -4.53
C PHE A 56 3.50 2.57 -4.87
N PHE A 57 2.66 1.56 -5.02
CA PHE A 57 3.08 0.23 -5.45
C PHE A 57 3.48 0.27 -6.93
N MET A 58 4.76 0.01 -7.20
CA MET A 58 5.36 0.19 -8.52
C MET A 58 6.44 -0.85 -8.78
N GLN A 59 6.73 -1.08 -10.07
CA GLN A 59 7.75 -2.03 -10.54
C GLN A 59 9.11 -1.37 -10.80
N ASN A 60 9.25 -0.07 -10.55
CA ASN A 60 10.48 0.70 -10.74
C ASN A 60 10.96 1.28 -9.40
N GLU A 61 12.26 1.52 -9.26
CA GLU A 61 12.86 2.13 -8.06
C GLU A 61 12.50 3.62 -7.91
N SER A 62 12.10 4.29 -9.00
CA SER A 62 11.73 5.70 -9.00
C SER A 62 10.24 5.88 -9.22
N PHE A 63 9.59 6.52 -8.24
CA PHE A 63 8.18 6.90 -8.31
C PHE A 63 7.88 7.72 -9.56
N LEU A 64 8.62 8.82 -9.77
CA LEU A 64 8.38 9.70 -10.91
C LEU A 64 8.62 9.01 -12.25
N GLU A 65 9.57 8.08 -12.31
CA GLU A 65 9.78 7.28 -13.52
C GLU A 65 8.61 6.32 -13.78
N TYR A 66 8.10 5.65 -12.74
CA TYR A 66 6.90 4.85 -12.85
C TYR A 66 5.69 5.68 -13.30
N GLN A 67 5.50 6.89 -12.75
CA GLN A 67 4.40 7.78 -13.17
C GLN A 67 4.51 8.19 -14.65
N ARG A 68 5.71 8.54 -15.14
CA ARG A 68 5.94 8.83 -16.57
C ARG A 68 5.60 7.66 -17.48
N GLN A 69 5.99 6.45 -17.08
CA GLN A 69 5.69 5.23 -17.84
C GLN A 69 4.19 4.91 -17.81
N LEU A 70 3.55 5.07 -16.65
CA LEU A 70 2.10 4.89 -16.48
C LEU A 70 1.32 5.86 -17.38
N ASN A 71 1.71 7.14 -17.40
CA ASN A 71 1.12 8.14 -18.28
C ASN A 71 1.33 7.78 -19.76
N SER A 72 2.54 7.37 -20.13
CA SER A 72 2.84 6.99 -21.52
C SER A 72 2.01 5.79 -22.01
N ARG A 73 1.65 4.86 -21.11
CA ARG A 73 0.87 3.65 -21.44
C ARG A 73 -0.64 3.87 -21.35
N CYS A 74 -1.10 4.67 -20.38
CA CYS A 74 -2.51 4.78 -19.99
C CYS A 74 -3.11 6.19 -20.19
N GLY A 75 -2.30 7.18 -20.59
CA GLY A 75 -2.70 8.58 -20.76
C GLY A 75 -3.02 9.32 -19.45
N ARG A 76 -2.67 8.71 -18.31
CA ARG A 76 -2.86 9.29 -16.97
C ARG A 76 -1.90 8.66 -15.98
N ASP A 77 -1.58 9.38 -14.91
CA ASP A 77 -0.77 8.88 -13.80
C ASP A 77 -1.27 9.37 -12.43
N ASN A 78 -0.81 8.72 -11.36
CA ASN A 78 -1.19 9.00 -9.98
C ASN A 78 -0.60 10.32 -9.47
N ALA A 79 0.61 10.70 -9.92
CA ALA A 79 1.25 11.96 -9.52
C ALA A 79 0.38 13.15 -9.93
N GLN A 80 -0.06 13.19 -11.18
CA GLN A 80 -0.93 14.23 -11.67
C GLN A 80 -2.35 14.11 -11.11
N SER A 81 -2.95 12.91 -11.14
CA SER A 81 -4.38 12.74 -10.83
C SER A 81 -4.70 12.86 -9.34
N LEU A 82 -3.80 12.42 -8.46
CA LEU A 82 -4.02 12.43 -7.01
C LEU A 82 -3.32 13.60 -6.32
N PHE A 83 -2.16 14.04 -6.84
CA PHE A 83 -1.31 15.02 -6.19
C PHE A 83 -1.13 16.33 -6.97
N GLY A 84 -1.57 16.41 -8.23
CA GLY A 84 -1.46 17.61 -9.06
C GLY A 84 -0.04 18.00 -9.45
N LEU A 85 0.87 17.01 -9.46
CA LEU A 85 2.29 17.18 -9.81
C LEU A 85 2.53 17.23 -11.33
#